data_AF-A0A2J0HNW1-F1
#
_entry.id   AF-A0A2J0HNW1-F1
#
_cell.length_a   1.000
_cell.length_b   1.000
_cell.length_c   1.000
_cell.angle_alpha   90.00
_cell.angle_beta   90.00
_cell.angle_gamma   90.00
#
_symmetry.space_group_name_H-M   'P 1'
#
loop_
_entity.id
_entity.type
_entity.pdbx_description
1 polymer ?
#
loop_
_entity_poly.entity_id
_entity_poly.type
_entity_poly.pdbx_seq_one_letter_code
_entity_poly.pdbx_strand_id
1 'polypeptide(L)'
;MNMESKFIKDFSKRESPEERSRLAREIREKRKSHFENKKIVEEKEQEKSEVIKKIEALQDQIESYNDANFLVKIKDFFAIKKIERELQSQLGKQSLIEDDLSQSVLGRQDLEETRKMVADFYAKENKKWAEIPYSKEDIAKYFTEENLSSLSIEDYAALLRRFPGEMLTHVTRHGIRDHANLGNHQVGLGEYHSTLYTVLEKKKLKSALGIKLQENSKEEAIAKFLDLANCSSRDEALGRINRQFVSGMTGSPTAFADRSAIHMAVEDVADSFYGSERNNEVFFAFPSALIASQYEFSGNLSKVEFNAYTDSYDNDQYIWPDIEKGLPIDAGIAFIPEDAKVDFKTGSKYELDQNKKPVPAESTQEILKARFEQLGFIQDFIQKQYRIDNLPEKEREEALDKRFKSYGIKDDVAKKILSDENILKKIAKIWGTENEKSEYEKIIKEYCQNSGSSVYKLAEDPVDSKEYWENYFQQHPESKPKHIVYYSGGDPAEALDNWRQINSIAKKDKRRDIGFSENEVSRDVKNEDETQQRFVSIARNVVDKYFPTNID
;
A
#
# COMPACT_ATOMS: atom_id res chain seq x y z
N MET A 1 -18.82 -12.05 -0.60
CA MET A 1 -18.53 -13.49 -0.72
C MET A 1 -17.01 -13.62 -0.73
N ASN A 2 -16.37 -13.98 0.38
CA ASN A 2 -14.92 -14.16 0.39
C ASN A 2 -14.59 -15.32 -0.56
N MET A 3 -13.82 -15.04 -1.61
CA MET A 3 -13.27 -16.09 -2.46
C MET A 3 -12.28 -16.89 -1.61
N GLU A 4 -12.72 -18.04 -1.12
CA GLU A 4 -11.87 -18.98 -0.40
C GLU A 4 -10.59 -19.27 -1.20
N SER A 5 -9.44 -19.13 -0.53
CA SER A 5 -8.10 -19.30 -1.09
C SER A 5 -8.01 -20.60 -1.91
N LYS A 6 -7.48 -20.50 -3.14
CA LYS A 6 -7.21 -21.64 -4.00
C LYS A 6 -6.25 -22.61 -3.32
N PHE A 7 -5.25 -22.08 -2.61
CA PHE A 7 -4.30 -22.89 -1.81
C PHE A 7 -5.03 -23.79 -0.82
N ILE A 8 -5.94 -23.23 -0.02
CA ILE A 8 -6.68 -23.98 1.00
C ILE A 8 -7.65 -24.99 0.36
N LYS A 9 -8.25 -24.63 -0.78
CA LYS A 9 -9.08 -25.56 -1.56
C LYS A 9 -8.29 -26.75 -2.06
N ASP A 10 -7.07 -26.56 -2.56
CA ASP A 10 -6.24 -27.63 -3.09
C ASP A 10 -5.59 -28.45 -1.97
N PHE A 11 -5.19 -27.79 -0.88
CA PHE A 11 -4.79 -28.43 0.37
C PHE A 11 -5.86 -29.40 0.88
N SER A 12 -7.10 -28.92 1.08
CA SER A 12 -8.20 -29.75 1.59
C SER A 12 -8.58 -30.92 0.68
N LYS A 13 -8.32 -30.84 -0.65
CA LYS A 13 -8.52 -32.00 -1.55
C LYS A 13 -7.52 -33.11 -1.27
N ARG A 14 -6.28 -32.76 -0.92
CA ARG A 14 -5.20 -33.71 -0.70
C ARG A 14 -5.22 -34.25 0.72
N GLU A 15 -5.34 -33.37 1.70
CA GLU A 15 -5.15 -33.72 3.12
C GLU A 15 -6.46 -34.05 3.85
N SER A 16 -7.61 -33.57 3.36
CA SER A 16 -8.91 -33.78 4.01
C SER A 16 -10.00 -34.35 3.06
N PRO A 17 -9.71 -35.33 2.18
CA PRO A 17 -10.64 -35.78 1.15
C PRO A 17 -11.94 -36.39 1.72
N GLU A 18 -11.84 -37.14 2.82
CA GLU A 18 -13.02 -37.75 3.46
C GLU A 18 -13.90 -36.71 4.15
N GLU A 19 -13.30 -35.79 4.92
CA GLU A 19 -14.04 -34.71 5.59
C GLU A 19 -14.77 -33.83 4.58
N ARG A 20 -14.10 -33.50 3.47
CA ARG A 20 -14.68 -32.74 2.36
C ARG A 20 -15.84 -33.49 1.71
N SER A 21 -15.69 -34.80 1.49
CA SER A 21 -16.74 -35.63 0.89
C SER A 21 -17.95 -35.76 1.80
N ARG A 22 -17.72 -35.92 3.11
CA ARG A 22 -18.77 -35.93 4.14
C ARG A 22 -19.54 -34.61 4.15
N LEU A 23 -18.84 -33.48 4.22
CA LEU A 23 -19.46 -32.15 4.19
C LEU A 23 -20.30 -31.95 2.92
N ALA A 24 -19.77 -32.34 1.75
CA ALA A 24 -20.50 -32.24 0.50
C ALA A 24 -21.80 -33.07 0.50
N ARG A 25 -21.79 -34.26 1.12
CA ARG A 25 -23.00 -35.08 1.29
C ARG A 25 -24.00 -34.41 2.22
N GLU A 26 -23.57 -33.92 3.39
CA GLU A 26 -24.45 -33.25 4.35
C GLU A 26 -25.09 -31.99 3.74
N ILE A 27 -24.33 -31.19 2.99
CA ILE A 27 -24.86 -30.02 2.28
C ILE A 27 -25.88 -30.44 1.22
N ARG A 28 -25.62 -31.52 0.47
CA ARG A 28 -26.58 -32.02 -0.55
C ARG A 28 -27.87 -32.50 0.10
N GLU A 29 -27.80 -33.20 1.22
CA GLU A 29 -28.96 -33.68 1.96
C GLU A 29 -29.79 -32.51 2.51
N LYS A 30 -29.14 -31.52 3.14
CA LYS A 30 -29.82 -30.29 3.62
C LYS A 30 -30.46 -29.51 2.48
N ARG A 31 -29.76 -29.33 1.35
CA ARG A 31 -30.32 -28.66 0.17
C ARG A 31 -31.51 -29.45 -0.40
N LYS A 32 -31.39 -30.77 -0.51
CA LYS A 32 -32.49 -31.62 -0.98
C LYS A 32 -33.71 -31.47 -0.10
N SER A 33 -33.55 -31.57 1.22
CA SER A 33 -34.65 -31.36 2.18
C SER A 33 -35.24 -29.95 2.09
N HIS A 34 -34.41 -28.92 1.94
CA HIS A 34 -34.88 -27.54 1.74
C HIS A 34 -35.76 -27.41 0.49
N PHE A 35 -35.33 -27.96 -0.65
CA PHE A 35 -36.09 -27.86 -1.90
C PHE A 35 -37.34 -28.75 -1.91
N GLU A 36 -37.30 -29.92 -1.27
CA GLU A 36 -38.49 -30.76 -1.07
C GLU A 36 -39.54 -30.05 -0.21
N ASN A 37 -39.12 -29.47 0.92
CA ASN A 37 -40.00 -28.67 1.78
C ASN A 37 -40.55 -27.44 1.05
N LYS A 38 -39.71 -26.75 0.26
CA LYS A 38 -40.14 -25.61 -0.55
C LYS A 38 -41.22 -26.03 -1.55
N LYS A 39 -41.06 -27.16 -2.23
CA LYS A 39 -42.06 -27.67 -3.18
C LYS A 39 -43.38 -28.01 -2.49
N ILE A 40 -43.35 -28.66 -1.31
CA ILE A 40 -44.55 -28.96 -0.53
C ILE A 40 -45.29 -27.67 -0.14
N VAL A 41 -44.55 -26.64 0.26
CA VAL A 41 -45.14 -25.33 0.59
C VAL A 41 -45.76 -24.67 -0.65
N GLU A 42 -45.08 -24.69 -1.79
CA GLU A 42 -45.61 -24.16 -3.05
C GLU A 42 -46.89 -24.90 -3.49
N GLU A 43 -46.93 -26.23 -3.34
CA GLU A 43 -48.13 -27.04 -3.61
C GLU A 43 -49.28 -26.66 -2.65
N LYS A 44 -49.01 -26.49 -1.35
CA LYS A 44 -50.02 -26.05 -0.37
C LYS A 44 -50.50 -24.61 -0.59
N GLU A 45 -49.61 -23.70 -1.02
CA GLU A 45 -49.98 -22.33 -1.38
C GLU A 45 -50.87 -22.31 -2.64
N GLN A 46 -50.61 -23.19 -3.62
CA GLN A 46 -51.50 -23.39 -4.77
C GLN A 46 -52.86 -23.96 -4.36
N GLU A 47 -52.88 -24.99 -3.51
CA GLU A 47 -54.12 -25.55 -2.97
C GLU A 47 -54.94 -24.49 -2.22
N LYS A 48 -54.28 -23.67 -1.40
CA LYS A 48 -54.91 -22.52 -0.72
C LYS A 48 -55.56 -21.57 -1.73
N SER A 49 -54.84 -21.22 -2.79
CA SER A 49 -55.37 -20.33 -3.85
C SER A 49 -56.60 -20.92 -4.54
N GLU A 50 -56.61 -22.22 -4.82
CA GLU A 50 -57.77 -22.89 -5.40
C GLU A 50 -58.97 -22.94 -4.45
N VAL A 51 -58.73 -23.19 -3.16
CA VAL A 51 -59.78 -23.18 -2.13
C VAL A 51 -60.39 -21.78 -1.98
N ILE A 52 -59.57 -20.72 -1.99
CA ILE A 52 -60.03 -19.33 -1.96
C ILE A 52 -60.94 -19.04 -3.17
N LYS A 53 -60.54 -19.41 -4.39
CA LYS A 53 -61.38 -19.23 -5.59
C LYS A 53 -62.72 -19.95 -5.49
N LYS A 54 -62.75 -21.15 -4.88
CA LYS A 54 -64.00 -21.89 -4.63
C LYS A 54 -64.88 -21.19 -3.59
N ILE A 55 -64.28 -20.65 -2.54
CA ILE A 55 -64.98 -19.88 -1.51
C ILE A 55 -65.62 -18.63 -2.13
N GLU A 56 -64.86 -17.87 -2.91
CA GLU A 56 -65.35 -16.68 -3.64
C GLU A 56 -66.53 -17.05 -4.56
N ALA A 57 -66.39 -18.09 -5.38
CA ALA A 57 -67.47 -18.54 -6.28
C ALA A 57 -68.73 -19.00 -5.53
N LEU A 58 -68.60 -19.65 -4.36
CA LEU A 58 -69.73 -20.04 -3.53
C LEU A 58 -70.39 -18.84 -2.84
N GLN A 59 -69.60 -17.83 -2.44
CA GLN A 59 -70.09 -16.57 -1.89
C GLN A 59 -70.89 -15.80 -2.95
N ASP A 60 -70.36 -15.66 -4.17
CA ASP A 60 -71.06 -15.03 -5.30
C ASP A 60 -72.38 -15.74 -5.60
N GLN A 61 -72.40 -17.08 -5.56
CA GLN A 61 -73.64 -17.84 -5.73
C GLN A 61 -74.66 -17.50 -4.63
N ILE A 62 -74.25 -17.51 -3.36
CA ILE A 62 -75.14 -17.15 -2.24
C ILE A 62 -75.67 -15.72 -2.40
N GLU A 63 -74.83 -14.77 -2.81
CA GLU A 63 -75.21 -13.38 -3.03
C GLU A 63 -76.23 -13.24 -4.17
N SER A 64 -76.02 -13.95 -5.29
CA SER A 64 -76.99 -13.99 -6.40
C SER A 64 -78.36 -14.55 -5.99
N TYR A 65 -78.40 -15.50 -5.05
CA TYR A 65 -79.66 -15.99 -4.47
C TYR A 65 -80.27 -15.01 -3.46
N ASN A 66 -79.45 -14.22 -2.77
CA ASN A 66 -79.92 -13.17 -1.86
C ASN A 66 -80.61 -12.01 -2.61
N ASP A 67 -80.28 -11.80 -3.88
CA ASP A 67 -80.95 -10.81 -4.74
C ASP A 67 -82.23 -11.33 -5.42
N ALA A 68 -82.55 -12.62 -5.28
CA ALA A 68 -83.73 -13.23 -5.89
C ALA A 68 -85.05 -12.97 -5.11
N ASN A 69 -86.18 -12.99 -5.82
CA ASN A 69 -87.53 -12.83 -5.24
C ASN A 69 -87.86 -13.92 -4.19
N PHE A 70 -88.65 -13.58 -3.17
CA PHE A 70 -89.01 -14.43 -2.03
C PHE A 70 -89.50 -15.85 -2.39
N LEU A 71 -90.28 -15.99 -3.47
CA LEU A 71 -90.77 -17.30 -3.94
C LEU A 71 -89.66 -18.21 -4.51
N VAL A 72 -88.61 -17.63 -5.08
CA VAL A 72 -87.43 -18.37 -5.59
C VAL A 72 -86.59 -18.86 -4.42
N LYS A 73 -86.40 -18.02 -3.39
CA LYS A 73 -85.69 -18.39 -2.15
C LYS A 73 -86.34 -19.56 -1.41
N ILE A 74 -87.68 -19.64 -1.39
CA ILE A 74 -88.41 -20.76 -0.78
C ILE A 74 -88.26 -22.04 -1.61
N LYS A 75 -88.40 -21.95 -2.93
CA LYS A 75 -88.29 -23.10 -3.84
C LYS A 75 -86.90 -23.73 -3.79
N ASP A 76 -85.86 -22.89 -3.71
CA ASP A 76 -84.46 -23.30 -3.78
C ASP A 76 -83.79 -23.36 -2.41
N PHE A 77 -84.56 -23.35 -1.32
CA PHE A 77 -84.07 -23.38 0.06
C PHE A 77 -83.06 -24.52 0.32
N PHE A 78 -83.35 -25.72 -0.19
CA PHE A 78 -82.45 -26.86 -0.06
C PHE A 78 -81.17 -26.73 -0.90
N ALA A 79 -81.21 -26.00 -2.03
CA ALA A 79 -80.05 -25.72 -2.84
C ALA A 79 -79.13 -24.68 -2.16
N ILE A 80 -79.71 -23.62 -1.60
CA ILE A 80 -78.97 -22.61 -0.81
C ILE A 80 -78.31 -23.26 0.41
N LYS A 81 -79.06 -24.08 1.18
CA LYS A 81 -78.49 -24.81 2.32
C LYS A 81 -77.37 -25.79 1.93
N LYS A 82 -77.40 -26.33 0.72
CA LYS A 82 -76.33 -27.17 0.18
C LYS A 82 -75.08 -26.34 -0.10
N ILE A 83 -75.23 -25.18 -0.75
CA ILE A 83 -74.13 -24.25 -1.05
C ILE A 83 -73.51 -23.71 0.25
N GLU A 84 -74.32 -23.33 1.25
CA GLU A 84 -73.84 -22.89 2.57
C GLU A 84 -73.04 -23.96 3.30
N ARG A 85 -73.47 -25.24 3.24
CA ARG A 85 -72.71 -26.36 3.80
C ARG A 85 -71.39 -26.57 3.09
N GLU A 86 -71.39 -26.43 1.76
CA GLU A 86 -70.17 -26.54 0.96
C GLU A 86 -69.20 -25.39 1.24
N LEU A 87 -69.71 -24.16 1.40
CA LEU A 87 -68.93 -23.01 1.84
C LEU A 87 -68.29 -23.24 3.21
N GLN A 88 -69.05 -23.71 4.21
CA GLN A 88 -68.48 -24.05 5.52
C GLN A 88 -67.42 -25.15 5.43
N SER A 89 -67.60 -26.14 4.56
CA SER A 89 -66.59 -27.18 4.33
C SER A 89 -65.31 -26.61 3.72
N GLN A 90 -65.41 -25.69 2.74
CA GLN A 90 -64.24 -25.06 2.13
C GLN A 90 -63.53 -24.11 3.10
N LEU A 91 -64.27 -23.34 3.91
CA LEU A 91 -63.71 -22.51 4.98
C LEU A 91 -62.94 -23.34 6.01
N GLY A 92 -63.48 -24.51 6.40
CA GLY A 92 -62.78 -25.45 7.26
C GLY A 92 -61.49 -25.98 6.63
N LYS A 93 -61.49 -26.27 5.31
CA LYS A 93 -60.28 -26.67 4.58
C LYS A 93 -59.25 -25.55 4.49
N GLN A 94 -59.67 -24.31 4.24
CA GLN A 94 -58.76 -23.17 4.22
C GLN A 94 -58.04 -23.00 5.57
N SER A 95 -58.78 -23.07 6.68
CA SER A 95 -58.19 -22.98 8.03
C SER A 95 -57.14 -24.06 8.27
N LEU A 96 -57.42 -25.31 7.87
CA LEU A 96 -56.45 -26.41 8.00
C LEU A 96 -55.19 -26.18 7.17
N ILE A 97 -55.32 -25.69 5.94
CA ILE A 97 -54.18 -25.38 5.06
C ILE A 97 -53.36 -24.21 5.64
N GLU A 98 -54.01 -23.21 6.23
CA GLU A 98 -53.35 -22.07 6.88
C GLU A 98 -52.56 -22.50 8.13
N ASP A 99 -53.15 -23.35 8.97
CA ASP A 99 -52.48 -23.93 10.13
C ASP A 99 -51.25 -24.74 9.69
N ASP A 100 -51.39 -25.59 8.67
CA ASP A 100 -50.32 -26.39 8.10
C ASP A 100 -49.18 -25.55 7.50
N LEU A 101 -49.51 -24.48 6.77
CA LEU A 101 -48.53 -23.55 6.21
C LEU A 101 -47.78 -22.81 7.32
N SER A 102 -48.48 -22.38 8.37
CA SER A 102 -47.86 -21.69 9.51
C SER A 102 -46.82 -22.56 10.23
N GLN A 103 -47.12 -23.84 10.43
CA GLN A 103 -46.17 -24.80 11.00
C GLN A 103 -45.01 -25.10 10.07
N SER A 104 -45.26 -25.19 8.76
CA SER A 104 -44.24 -25.45 7.74
C SER A 104 -43.26 -24.29 7.58
N VAL A 105 -43.72 -23.04 7.76
CA VAL A 105 -42.89 -21.83 7.71
C VAL A 105 -41.94 -21.74 8.91
N LEU A 106 -42.38 -22.16 10.10
CA LEU A 106 -41.54 -22.20 11.32
C LEU A 106 -40.38 -23.21 11.23
N GLY A 107 -40.48 -24.21 10.35
CA GLY A 107 -39.44 -25.21 10.08
C GLY A 107 -38.46 -24.88 8.96
N ARG A 108 -38.48 -23.66 8.39
CA ARG A 108 -37.57 -23.28 7.30
C ARG A 108 -36.11 -23.25 7.78
N GLN A 109 -35.34 -24.26 7.39
CA GLN A 109 -33.88 -24.16 7.37
C GLN A 109 -33.47 -23.30 6.18
N ASP A 110 -33.01 -22.07 6.46
CA ASP A 110 -32.37 -21.23 5.46
C ASP A 110 -31.06 -21.90 4.99
N LEU A 111 -30.70 -21.70 3.72
CA LEU A 111 -29.41 -22.14 3.17
C LEU A 111 -28.23 -21.48 3.87
N GLU A 112 -28.48 -20.49 4.73
CA GLU A 112 -27.49 -19.88 5.62
C GLU A 112 -26.75 -20.91 6.49
N GLU A 113 -27.44 -21.97 6.96
CA GLU A 113 -26.77 -23.05 7.68
C GLU A 113 -25.73 -23.75 6.78
N THR A 114 -26.08 -24.02 5.52
CA THR A 114 -25.14 -24.65 4.58
C THR A 114 -23.97 -23.74 4.23
N ARG A 115 -24.16 -22.42 4.21
CA ARG A 115 -23.07 -21.44 4.02
C ARG A 115 -22.14 -21.43 5.22
N LYS A 116 -22.68 -21.42 6.43
CA LYS A 116 -21.92 -21.51 7.68
C LYS A 116 -21.10 -22.80 7.74
N MET A 117 -21.67 -23.94 7.35
CA MET A 117 -20.95 -25.22 7.29
C MET A 117 -19.72 -25.17 6.38
N VAL A 118 -19.83 -24.52 5.21
CA VAL A 118 -18.69 -24.34 4.29
C VAL A 118 -17.63 -23.41 4.90
N ALA A 119 -18.06 -22.29 5.48
CA ALA A 119 -17.14 -21.34 6.13
C ALA A 119 -16.40 -21.98 7.31
N ASP A 120 -17.11 -22.70 8.19
CA ASP A 120 -16.53 -23.39 9.34
C ASP A 120 -15.54 -24.48 8.91
N PHE A 121 -15.82 -25.18 7.81
CA PHE A 121 -14.88 -26.17 7.25
C PHE A 121 -13.60 -25.50 6.77
N TYR A 122 -13.69 -24.47 5.94
CA TYR A 122 -12.48 -23.81 5.42
C TYR A 122 -11.73 -23.02 6.49
N ALA A 123 -12.40 -22.52 7.53
CA ALA A 123 -11.72 -21.97 8.71
C ALA A 123 -10.85 -23.03 9.42
N LYS A 124 -11.34 -24.27 9.54
CA LYS A 124 -10.55 -25.39 10.07
C LYS A 124 -9.40 -25.79 9.15
N GLU A 125 -9.64 -25.86 7.85
CA GLU A 125 -8.58 -26.17 6.87
C GLU A 125 -7.49 -25.11 6.83
N ASN A 126 -7.85 -23.82 6.98
CA ASN A 126 -6.89 -22.73 7.13
C ASN A 126 -6.00 -22.94 8.37
N LYS A 127 -6.60 -23.31 9.49
CA LYS A 127 -5.86 -23.60 10.73
C LYS A 127 -4.92 -24.79 10.56
N LYS A 128 -5.41 -25.90 9.98
CA LYS A 128 -4.57 -27.07 9.66
C LYS A 128 -3.40 -26.68 8.77
N TRP A 129 -3.64 -25.92 7.71
CA TRP A 129 -2.59 -25.45 6.81
C TRP A 129 -1.52 -24.65 7.55
N ALA A 130 -1.90 -23.68 8.38
CA ALA A 130 -0.97 -22.84 9.12
C ALA A 130 -0.12 -23.63 10.15
N GLU A 131 -0.67 -24.71 10.72
CA GLU A 131 -0.01 -25.51 11.75
C GLU A 131 0.91 -26.60 11.19
N ILE A 132 0.85 -26.90 9.88
CA ILE A 132 1.67 -27.96 9.28
C ILE A 132 3.13 -27.52 9.20
N PRO A 133 4.06 -28.32 9.76
CA PRO A 133 5.49 -28.06 9.63
C PRO A 133 5.91 -27.93 8.16
N TYR A 134 6.85 -27.04 7.87
CA TYR A 134 7.47 -26.92 6.55
C TYR A 134 8.96 -27.21 6.61
N SER A 135 9.49 -27.62 5.45
CA SER A 135 10.91 -27.79 5.18
C SER A 135 11.48 -26.65 4.33
N LYS A 136 12.79 -26.69 4.09
CA LYS A 136 13.48 -25.76 3.17
C LYS A 136 12.99 -25.93 1.73
N GLU A 137 12.71 -27.17 1.32
CA GLU A 137 12.19 -27.52 0.00
C GLU A 137 10.77 -26.98 -0.20
N ASP A 138 9.95 -26.96 0.86
CA ASP A 138 8.64 -26.29 0.81
C ASP A 138 8.81 -24.79 0.53
N ILE A 139 9.74 -24.11 1.21
CA ILE A 139 10.01 -22.68 0.95
C ILE A 139 10.48 -22.48 -0.50
N ALA A 140 11.49 -23.22 -0.94
CA ALA A 140 12.03 -23.10 -2.30
C ALA A 140 10.98 -23.38 -3.39
N LYS A 141 9.99 -24.23 -3.09
CA LYS A 141 8.88 -24.52 -4.00
C LYS A 141 7.85 -23.40 -4.07
N TYR A 142 7.46 -22.81 -2.94
CA TYR A 142 6.36 -21.84 -2.89
C TYR A 142 6.82 -20.39 -3.02
N PHE A 143 8.05 -20.07 -2.67
CA PHE A 143 8.59 -18.71 -2.70
C PHE A 143 9.48 -18.48 -3.92
N THR A 144 8.93 -18.74 -5.10
CA THR A 144 9.55 -18.37 -6.39
C THR A 144 8.89 -17.11 -6.95
N GLU A 145 9.62 -16.35 -7.78
CA GLU A 145 9.07 -15.19 -8.50
C GLU A 145 7.76 -15.53 -9.23
N GLU A 146 7.76 -16.65 -9.96
CA GLU A 146 6.64 -17.11 -10.77
C GLU A 146 5.43 -17.49 -9.92
N ASN A 147 5.66 -18.28 -8.85
CA ASN A 147 4.55 -18.72 -8.01
C ASN A 147 3.90 -17.53 -7.32
N LEU A 148 4.68 -16.67 -6.65
CA LEU A 148 4.14 -15.52 -5.93
C LEU A 148 3.38 -14.57 -6.87
N SER A 149 3.93 -14.26 -8.05
CA SER A 149 3.27 -13.40 -9.05
C SER A 149 1.96 -13.97 -9.60
N SER A 150 1.75 -15.28 -9.48
CA SER A 150 0.51 -15.93 -9.95
C SER A 150 -0.63 -15.88 -8.93
N LEU A 151 -0.34 -15.57 -7.66
CA LEU A 151 -1.31 -15.66 -6.56
C LEU A 151 -2.33 -14.53 -6.58
N SER A 152 -3.47 -14.78 -5.93
CA SER A 152 -4.32 -13.70 -5.42
C SER A 152 -3.72 -13.16 -4.12
N ILE A 153 -4.08 -11.93 -3.70
CA ILE A 153 -3.61 -11.39 -2.42
C ILE A 153 -4.06 -12.26 -1.24
N GLU A 154 -5.24 -12.90 -1.33
CA GLU A 154 -5.75 -13.82 -0.32
C GLU A 154 -4.94 -15.12 -0.26
N ASP A 155 -4.53 -15.64 -1.42
CA ASP A 155 -3.65 -16.81 -1.51
C ASP A 155 -2.23 -16.50 -1.01
N TYR A 156 -1.73 -15.30 -1.31
CA TYR A 156 -0.45 -14.80 -0.83
C TYR A 156 -0.44 -14.72 0.70
N ALA A 157 -1.48 -14.13 1.29
CA ALA A 157 -1.65 -14.07 2.74
C ALA A 157 -1.79 -15.47 3.36
N ALA A 158 -2.55 -16.36 2.74
CA ALA A 158 -2.68 -17.74 3.21
C ALA A 158 -1.34 -18.50 3.21
N LEU A 159 -0.47 -18.24 2.23
CA LEU A 159 0.88 -18.78 2.20
C LEU A 159 1.70 -18.27 3.40
N LEU A 160 1.73 -16.95 3.61
CA LEU A 160 2.47 -16.33 4.72
C LEU A 160 1.97 -16.70 6.12
N ARG A 161 0.75 -17.24 6.27
CA ARG A 161 0.30 -17.77 7.58
C ARG A 161 1.02 -19.05 8.00
N ARG A 162 1.53 -19.83 7.04
CA ARG A 162 2.25 -21.09 7.31
C ARG A 162 3.77 -20.88 7.40
N PHE A 163 4.30 -20.00 6.58
CA PHE A 163 5.74 -19.78 6.38
C PHE A 163 6.25 -18.54 7.14
N PRO A 164 7.57 -18.26 7.14
CA PRO A 164 8.10 -17.03 7.74
C PRO A 164 7.37 -15.79 7.19
N GLY A 165 6.83 -14.98 8.10
CA GLY A 165 6.01 -13.80 7.81
C GLY A 165 6.78 -12.48 7.84
N GLU A 166 8.09 -12.55 8.02
CA GLU A 166 9.02 -11.44 7.91
C GLU A 166 9.07 -10.93 6.46
N MET A 167 9.16 -9.62 6.31
CA MET A 167 9.13 -8.91 5.04
C MET A 167 10.33 -7.96 4.94
N LEU A 168 10.88 -7.87 3.74
CA LEU A 168 11.85 -6.85 3.34
C LEU A 168 11.11 -5.81 2.51
N THR A 169 11.36 -4.54 2.78
CA THR A 169 10.67 -3.45 2.11
C THR A 169 11.63 -2.59 1.32
N HIS A 170 11.10 -1.96 0.27
CA HIS A 170 11.79 -0.92 -0.47
C HIS A 170 10.82 0.24 -0.70
N VAL A 171 11.05 1.35 0.01
CA VAL A 171 10.34 2.60 -0.23
C VAL A 171 10.79 3.22 -1.56
N THR A 172 9.84 3.69 -2.36
CA THR A 172 10.14 4.36 -3.63
C THR A 172 10.10 5.87 -3.49
N ARG A 173 10.69 6.57 -4.46
CA ARG A 173 10.62 8.03 -4.52
C ARG A 173 9.63 8.47 -5.59
N HIS A 174 8.53 9.05 -5.11
CA HIS A 174 7.52 9.71 -5.93
C HIS A 174 7.15 11.03 -5.28
N GLY A 175 7.01 12.08 -6.08
CA GLY A 175 6.75 13.43 -5.57
C GLY A 175 8.00 14.14 -5.06
N ILE A 176 7.82 15.20 -4.28
CA ILE A 176 8.89 16.01 -3.68
C ILE A 176 9.53 15.29 -2.51
N ARG A 177 10.86 15.22 -2.50
CA ARG A 177 11.56 14.75 -1.31
C ARG A 177 11.51 15.81 -0.20
N ASP A 178 10.56 15.73 0.70
CA ASP A 178 10.30 16.76 1.72
C ASP A 178 10.96 16.46 3.09
N HIS A 179 11.44 15.22 3.29
CA HIS A 179 12.09 14.80 4.52
C HIS A 179 13.36 13.96 4.27
N ALA A 180 14.24 13.96 5.28
CA ALA A 180 15.40 13.08 5.41
C ALA A 180 15.86 13.10 6.88
N ASN A 181 15.93 11.94 7.53
CA ASN A 181 16.22 11.82 8.96
C ASN A 181 17.73 11.60 9.28
N LEU A 182 18.62 11.76 8.29
CA LEU A 182 20.09 11.69 8.49
C LEU A 182 20.84 12.69 7.61
N GLY A 183 21.87 13.32 8.18
CA GLY A 183 22.69 14.33 7.49
C GLY A 183 23.40 13.81 6.23
N ASN A 184 23.76 12.53 6.19
CA ASN A 184 24.36 11.88 5.02
C ASN A 184 23.34 11.38 3.97
N HIS A 185 22.04 11.49 4.24
CA HIS A 185 20.96 11.02 3.36
C HIS A 185 20.14 12.15 2.74
N GLN A 186 20.67 13.37 2.65
CA GLN A 186 19.93 14.55 2.16
C GLN A 186 19.88 14.70 0.63
N VAL A 187 20.47 13.78 -0.15
CA VAL A 187 20.59 13.90 -1.62
C VAL A 187 19.23 14.01 -2.31
N GLY A 188 18.99 15.12 -3.01
CA GLY A 188 17.75 15.37 -3.73
C GLY A 188 16.58 15.84 -2.86
N LEU A 189 16.85 16.29 -1.62
CA LEU A 189 15.86 16.96 -0.78
C LEU A 189 15.35 18.25 -1.46
N GLY A 190 14.04 18.38 -1.60
CA GLY A 190 13.36 19.47 -2.33
C GLY A 190 13.24 19.25 -3.83
N GLU A 191 13.73 18.12 -4.35
CA GLU A 191 13.58 17.76 -5.76
C GLU A 191 12.36 16.84 -5.96
N TYR A 192 11.74 16.94 -7.13
CA TYR A 192 10.70 16.02 -7.57
C TYR A 192 11.31 14.72 -8.11
N HIS A 193 10.81 13.58 -7.64
CA HIS A 193 11.19 12.25 -8.09
C HIS A 193 10.01 11.54 -8.74
N SER A 194 10.30 10.79 -9.80
CA SER A 194 9.30 10.03 -10.56
C SER A 194 9.75 8.58 -10.80
N THR A 195 10.62 8.06 -9.93
CA THR A 195 11.25 6.74 -10.13
C THR A 195 10.24 5.60 -10.01
N LEU A 196 9.16 5.80 -9.24
CA LEU A 196 8.07 4.84 -9.14
C LEU A 196 7.45 4.47 -10.49
N TYR A 197 7.23 5.43 -11.41
CA TYR A 197 6.68 5.11 -12.73
C TYR A 197 7.59 4.15 -13.49
N THR A 198 8.91 4.37 -13.46
CA THR A 198 9.86 3.45 -14.11
C THR A 198 9.80 2.06 -13.48
N VAL A 199 9.66 1.95 -12.17
CA VAL A 199 9.49 0.66 -11.49
C VAL A 199 8.19 -0.04 -11.93
N LEU A 200 7.08 0.70 -12.00
CA LEU A 200 5.77 0.20 -12.41
C LEU A 200 5.77 -0.25 -13.88
N GLU A 201 6.22 0.61 -14.79
CA GLU A 201 6.29 0.33 -16.23
C GLU A 201 7.20 -0.85 -16.55
N LYS A 202 8.32 -0.98 -15.85
CA LYS A 202 9.28 -2.07 -16.07
C LYS A 202 8.95 -3.32 -15.28
N LYS A 203 8.01 -3.25 -14.32
CA LYS A 203 7.68 -4.33 -13.39
C LYS A 203 8.85 -4.86 -12.59
N LYS A 204 9.90 -4.06 -12.42
CA LYS A 204 11.18 -4.50 -11.86
C LYS A 204 11.76 -3.43 -10.95
N LEU A 205 12.10 -3.83 -9.74
CA LEU A 205 12.97 -3.09 -8.85
C LEU A 205 14.43 -3.44 -9.17
N LYS A 206 15.29 -2.43 -9.29
CA LYS A 206 16.71 -2.63 -9.66
C LYS A 206 17.63 -1.83 -8.76
N SER A 207 18.87 -2.29 -8.66
CA SER A 207 19.94 -1.58 -7.97
C SER A 207 20.30 -0.27 -8.66
N ALA A 208 21.00 0.62 -7.96
CA ALA A 208 21.44 1.89 -8.53
C ALA A 208 22.28 1.67 -9.82
N LEU A 209 23.14 0.65 -9.84
CA LEU A 209 23.87 0.26 -11.03
C LEU A 209 22.94 -0.33 -12.11
N GLY A 210 22.02 -1.22 -11.72
CA GLY A 210 21.06 -1.83 -12.65
C GLY A 210 20.16 -0.82 -13.36
N ILE A 211 19.78 0.28 -12.70
CA ILE A 211 19.03 1.40 -13.30
C ILE A 211 19.88 2.10 -14.37
N LYS A 212 21.16 2.35 -14.08
CA LYS A 212 22.05 3.08 -14.98
C LYS A 212 22.40 2.28 -16.23
N LEU A 213 22.43 0.95 -16.13
CA LEU A 213 22.76 0.05 -17.24
C LEU A 213 21.57 -0.27 -18.16
N GLN A 214 20.39 0.32 -17.96
CA GLN A 214 19.21 0.06 -18.80
C GLN A 214 19.22 0.77 -20.16
N GLU A 215 20.18 1.66 -20.44
CA GLU A 215 20.21 2.40 -21.71
C GLU A 215 20.54 1.45 -22.89
N ASN A 216 20.04 1.78 -24.09
CA ASN A 216 20.06 0.90 -25.28
C ASN A 216 21.48 0.49 -25.75
N SER A 217 22.53 1.10 -25.20
CA SER A 217 23.91 0.64 -25.31
C SER A 217 24.55 0.59 -23.92
N LYS A 218 24.96 -0.61 -23.49
CA LYS A 218 25.70 -0.81 -22.23
C LYS A 218 26.96 0.05 -22.17
N GLU A 219 27.62 0.26 -23.32
CA GLU A 219 28.83 1.06 -23.41
C GLU A 219 28.55 2.55 -23.20
N GLU A 220 27.46 3.08 -23.78
CA GLU A 220 27.04 4.47 -23.58
C GLU A 220 26.61 4.73 -22.14
N ALA A 221 25.84 3.79 -21.55
CA ALA A 221 25.45 3.85 -20.14
C ALA A 221 26.68 3.90 -19.22
N ILE A 222 27.68 3.06 -19.47
CA ILE A 222 28.93 3.04 -18.72
C ILE A 222 29.69 4.35 -18.92
N ALA A 223 29.79 4.86 -20.14
CA ALA A 223 30.47 6.12 -20.43
C ALA A 223 29.82 7.30 -19.69
N LYS A 224 28.49 7.35 -19.67
CA LYS A 224 27.71 8.35 -18.94
C LYS A 224 27.82 8.18 -17.43
N PHE A 225 27.83 6.94 -16.93
CA PHE A 225 27.97 6.65 -15.50
C PHE A 225 29.34 7.07 -14.95
N LEU A 226 30.40 6.75 -15.70
CA LEU A 226 31.76 7.19 -15.41
C LEU A 226 31.97 8.68 -15.71
N ASP A 227 31.01 9.31 -16.39
CA ASP A 227 31.04 10.71 -16.80
C ASP A 227 32.32 11.01 -17.62
N LEU A 228 32.58 10.14 -18.60
CA LEU A 228 33.80 10.17 -19.43
C LEU A 228 33.94 11.46 -20.24
N ALA A 229 32.84 12.10 -20.59
CA ALA A 229 32.84 13.37 -21.32
C ALA A 229 33.52 14.51 -20.54
N ASN A 230 33.53 14.42 -19.20
CA ASN A 230 34.19 15.39 -18.32
C ASN A 230 35.56 14.88 -17.81
N CYS A 231 36.06 13.75 -18.31
CA CYS A 231 37.42 13.30 -17.99
C CYS A 231 38.43 14.00 -18.91
N SER A 232 39.48 14.56 -18.33
CA SER A 232 40.58 15.19 -19.05
C SER A 232 41.60 14.19 -19.62
N SER A 233 41.63 12.96 -19.11
CA SER A 233 42.57 11.92 -19.57
C SER A 233 42.06 10.49 -19.36
N ARG A 234 42.70 9.53 -20.06
CA ARG A 234 42.49 8.09 -19.85
C ARG A 234 42.74 7.67 -18.39
N ASP A 235 43.79 8.19 -17.77
CA ASP A 235 44.13 7.86 -16.39
C ASP A 235 43.08 8.40 -15.40
N GLU A 236 42.52 9.57 -15.67
CA GLU A 236 41.40 10.10 -14.88
C GLU A 236 40.18 9.17 -14.96
N ALA A 237 39.84 8.71 -16.17
CA ALA A 237 38.74 7.78 -16.40
C ALA A 237 38.96 6.42 -15.72
N LEU A 238 40.15 5.84 -15.80
CA LEU A 238 40.51 4.62 -15.07
C LEU A 238 40.46 4.83 -13.55
N GLY A 239 40.89 5.99 -13.07
CA GLY A 239 40.75 6.40 -11.67
C GLY A 239 39.30 6.46 -11.20
N ARG A 240 38.34 6.85 -12.07
CA ARG A 240 36.90 6.79 -11.76
C ARG A 240 36.39 5.36 -11.65
N ILE A 241 36.84 4.43 -12.50
CA ILE A 241 36.50 3.00 -12.37
C ILE A 241 36.96 2.48 -11.00
N ASN A 242 38.21 2.73 -10.62
CA ASN A 242 38.74 2.25 -9.35
C ASN A 242 37.96 2.84 -8.15
N ARG A 243 37.72 4.16 -8.15
CA ARG A 243 36.95 4.84 -7.08
C ARG A 243 35.50 4.39 -7.00
N GLN A 244 34.88 4.00 -8.10
CA GLN A 244 33.45 3.66 -8.10
C GLN A 244 33.18 2.17 -7.87
N PHE A 245 34.10 1.29 -8.28
CA PHE A 245 33.82 -0.16 -8.36
C PHE A 245 34.89 -1.06 -7.74
N VAL A 246 36.06 -0.54 -7.40
CA VAL A 246 37.15 -1.35 -6.82
C VAL A 246 37.38 -0.97 -5.37
N SER A 247 37.75 0.29 -5.10
CA SER A 247 38.15 0.76 -3.78
C SER A 247 37.18 1.77 -3.13
N GLY A 248 36.12 2.20 -3.82
CA GLY A 248 35.17 3.17 -3.26
C GLY A 248 35.71 4.61 -3.12
N MET A 249 34.81 5.58 -2.91
CA MET A 249 35.21 7.00 -2.72
C MET A 249 35.98 7.23 -1.41
N THR A 250 35.84 6.34 -0.43
CA THR A 250 36.46 6.42 0.90
C THR A 250 37.52 5.32 1.14
N GLY A 251 37.89 4.54 0.12
CA GLY A 251 38.73 3.35 0.32
C GLY A 251 37.96 2.11 0.78
N SER A 252 36.62 2.17 0.85
CA SER A 252 35.77 1.01 1.19
C SER A 252 35.82 -0.06 0.08
N PRO A 253 36.28 -1.28 0.40
CA PRO A 253 36.43 -2.39 -0.56
C PRO A 253 35.08 -3.06 -0.92
N THR A 254 33.94 -2.35 -0.80
CA THR A 254 32.60 -2.92 -1.04
C THR A 254 31.73 -2.07 -1.96
N ALA A 255 32.33 -1.12 -2.69
CA ALA A 255 31.60 -0.12 -3.47
C ALA A 255 30.81 -0.72 -4.65
N PHE A 256 31.33 -1.76 -5.31
CA PHE A 256 30.57 -2.45 -6.35
C PHE A 256 29.42 -3.23 -5.74
N ALA A 257 29.69 -4.01 -4.68
CA ALA A 257 28.67 -4.79 -3.98
C ALA A 257 27.50 -3.91 -3.50
N ASP A 258 27.80 -2.72 -2.96
CA ASP A 258 26.80 -1.74 -2.54
C ASP A 258 25.95 -1.23 -3.71
N ARG A 259 26.58 -0.85 -4.83
CA ARG A 259 25.89 -0.29 -6.00
C ARG A 259 25.11 -1.30 -6.82
N SER A 260 25.55 -2.56 -6.80
CA SER A 260 24.91 -3.66 -7.52
C SER A 260 23.77 -4.29 -6.73
N ALA A 261 23.69 -4.05 -5.42
CA ALA A 261 22.60 -4.49 -4.56
C ALA A 261 21.34 -3.61 -4.69
N ILE A 262 20.18 -4.23 -4.54
CA ILE A 262 18.96 -3.55 -4.11
C ILE A 262 19.03 -3.43 -2.58
N HIS A 263 18.87 -2.22 -2.06
CA HIS A 263 18.87 -1.95 -0.62
C HIS A 263 17.44 -2.05 -0.11
N MET A 264 17.23 -2.84 0.93
CA MET A 264 15.92 -3.03 1.55
C MET A 264 16.00 -2.91 3.07
N ALA A 265 14.91 -2.51 3.69
CA ALA A 265 14.76 -2.53 5.14
C ALA A 265 14.05 -3.82 5.58
N VAL A 266 14.58 -4.53 6.58
CA VAL A 266 13.86 -5.65 7.21
C VAL A 266 12.85 -5.09 8.19
N GLU A 267 11.58 -5.49 8.04
CA GLU A 267 10.52 -5.27 9.04
C GLU A 267 10.26 -3.81 9.44
N ASP A 268 10.74 -2.90 8.61
CA ASP A 268 10.57 -1.45 8.64
C ASP A 268 10.49 -0.98 7.17
N VAL A 269 10.03 0.24 6.92
CA VAL A 269 9.96 0.86 5.57
C VAL A 269 11.12 1.79 5.30
N ALA A 270 11.77 2.33 6.35
CA ALA A 270 12.86 3.29 6.24
C ALA A 270 12.50 4.52 5.36
N ASP A 271 11.21 4.88 5.33
CA ASP A 271 10.66 6.04 4.62
C ASP A 271 11.37 7.32 5.05
N SER A 272 11.58 7.50 6.35
CA SER A 272 12.22 8.71 6.87
C SER A 272 13.65 8.95 6.34
N PHE A 273 14.32 7.91 5.83
CA PHE A 273 15.66 8.00 5.24
C PHE A 273 15.65 7.97 3.72
N TYR A 274 14.81 7.14 3.10
CA TYR A 274 14.88 6.86 1.67
C TYR A 274 13.65 7.30 0.87
N GLY A 275 12.55 7.59 1.57
CA GLY A 275 11.29 8.10 1.04
C GLY A 275 11.40 9.51 0.47
N SER A 276 10.26 9.98 -0.05
CA SER A 276 10.13 11.24 -0.75
C SER A 276 9.14 12.16 -0.05
N GLU A 277 7.84 11.91 -0.21
CA GLU A 277 6.79 12.75 0.36
C GLU A 277 6.18 12.13 1.60
N ARG A 278 6.29 12.80 2.74
CA ARG A 278 5.74 12.32 4.02
C ARG A 278 4.25 12.03 3.91
N ASN A 279 3.79 10.85 4.32
CA ASN A 279 2.41 10.37 4.23
C ASN A 279 1.89 10.20 2.79
N ASN A 280 2.77 10.11 1.79
CA ASN A 280 2.44 9.73 0.40
C ASN A 280 3.42 8.67 -0.13
N GLU A 281 4.00 7.88 0.77
CA GLU A 281 5.01 6.89 0.42
C GLU A 281 4.41 5.63 -0.18
N VAL A 282 4.84 5.31 -1.39
CA VAL A 282 4.60 4.00 -2.00
C VAL A 282 5.82 3.13 -1.77
N PHE A 283 5.60 1.94 -1.23
CA PHE A 283 6.67 0.97 -0.99
C PHE A 283 6.27 -0.44 -1.45
N PHE A 284 7.28 -1.27 -1.69
CA PHE A 284 7.08 -2.69 -2.03
C PHE A 284 7.59 -3.55 -0.89
N ALA A 285 6.81 -4.56 -0.49
CA ALA A 285 7.18 -5.53 0.53
C ALA A 285 7.34 -6.93 -0.10
N PHE A 286 8.43 -7.61 0.22
CA PHE A 286 8.79 -8.94 -0.25
C PHE A 286 9.00 -9.91 0.92
N PRO A 287 8.51 -11.15 0.87
CA PRO A 287 8.75 -12.13 1.91
C PRO A 287 10.24 -12.42 2.07
N SER A 288 10.70 -12.50 3.31
CA SER A 288 12.06 -12.96 3.64
C SER A 288 12.36 -14.33 3.03
N ALA A 289 11.36 -15.23 3.00
CA ALA A 289 11.45 -16.56 2.42
C ALA A 289 11.72 -16.54 0.89
N LEU A 290 11.21 -15.54 0.15
CA LEU A 290 11.56 -15.33 -1.26
C LEU A 290 13.02 -14.94 -1.38
N ILE A 291 13.43 -13.94 -0.60
CA ILE A 291 14.79 -13.40 -0.67
C ILE A 291 15.81 -14.46 -0.31
N ALA A 292 15.63 -15.10 0.85
CA ALA A 292 16.53 -16.12 1.35
C ALA A 292 16.66 -17.33 0.42
N SER A 293 15.58 -17.72 -0.26
CA SER A 293 15.60 -18.94 -1.10
C SER A 293 16.03 -18.73 -2.55
N GLN A 294 15.84 -17.52 -3.11
CA GLN A 294 16.04 -17.28 -4.54
C GLN A 294 17.21 -16.35 -4.89
N TYR A 295 17.75 -15.61 -3.92
CA TYR A 295 18.79 -14.61 -4.19
C TYR A 295 19.92 -14.70 -3.20
N GLU A 296 21.11 -14.28 -3.65
CA GLU A 296 22.19 -13.95 -2.73
C GLU A 296 21.85 -12.66 -1.97
N PHE A 297 22.11 -12.66 -0.67
CA PHE A 297 21.82 -11.54 0.20
C PHE A 297 22.87 -11.37 1.30
N SER A 298 22.90 -10.18 1.90
CA SER A 298 23.72 -9.86 3.08
C SER A 298 22.99 -8.88 3.97
N GLY A 299 23.27 -8.94 5.27
CA GLY A 299 22.72 -8.00 6.25
C GLY A 299 22.22 -8.71 7.49
N ASN A 300 21.28 -8.05 8.16
CA ASN A 300 20.75 -8.48 9.45
C ASN A 300 19.48 -9.33 9.40
N LEU A 301 19.13 -9.97 8.26
CA LEU A 301 17.92 -10.81 8.17
C LEU A 301 17.87 -11.89 9.27
N SER A 302 19.02 -12.38 9.73
CA SER A 302 19.18 -13.35 10.81
C SER A 302 19.40 -12.75 12.21
N LYS A 303 19.54 -11.41 12.34
CA LYS A 303 20.09 -10.73 13.53
C LYS A 303 19.18 -9.68 14.19
N VAL A 304 18.08 -9.24 13.55
CA VAL A 304 17.26 -8.16 14.14
C VAL A 304 16.57 -8.62 15.44
N GLU A 305 16.97 -8.04 16.59
CA GLU A 305 16.28 -8.19 17.88
C GLU A 305 15.14 -7.15 17.99
N PHE A 306 13.90 -7.58 17.76
CA PHE A 306 12.72 -6.71 17.59
C PHE A 306 12.11 -6.07 18.86
N ASN A 307 12.82 -6.01 19.98
CA ASN A 307 12.25 -5.52 21.25
C ASN A 307 12.64 -4.06 21.58
N ALA A 308 13.40 -3.41 20.73
CA ALA A 308 13.60 -1.97 20.78
C ALA A 308 13.18 -1.41 19.42
N TYR A 309 12.70 -0.16 19.39
CA TYR A 309 12.89 0.68 18.21
C TYR A 309 14.38 0.58 17.86
N THR A 310 14.76 -0.33 16.97
CA THR A 310 16.14 -0.46 16.55
C THR A 310 16.39 0.79 15.73
N ASP A 311 17.34 1.61 16.17
CA ASP A 311 17.93 2.64 15.33
C ASP A 311 18.10 2.05 13.92
N SER A 312 17.55 2.74 12.93
CA SER A 312 17.44 2.36 11.53
C SER A 312 18.75 2.01 10.81
N TYR A 313 19.87 1.96 11.53
CA TYR A 313 21.17 1.60 11.00
C TYR A 313 21.37 0.09 10.86
N ASP A 314 20.60 -0.72 11.62
CA ASP A 314 20.77 -2.18 11.65
C ASP A 314 19.68 -2.95 10.87
N ASN A 315 18.83 -2.30 10.08
CA ASN A 315 17.80 -2.98 9.27
C ASN A 315 18.17 -3.16 7.78
N ASP A 316 19.31 -2.63 7.33
CA ASP A 316 19.77 -2.71 5.95
C ASP A 316 20.00 -4.16 5.48
N GLN A 317 19.42 -4.49 4.33
CA GLN A 317 19.71 -5.69 3.54
C GLN A 317 20.18 -5.32 2.16
N TYR A 318 21.18 -6.06 1.72
CA TYR A 318 21.72 -6.00 0.37
C TYR A 318 21.27 -7.26 -0.36
N ILE A 319 20.53 -7.08 -1.45
CA ILE A 319 20.01 -8.19 -2.27
C ILE A 319 20.62 -8.08 -3.65
N TRP A 320 21.22 -9.15 -4.15
CA TRP A 320 21.84 -9.18 -5.47
C TRP A 320 21.03 -10.05 -6.45
N PRO A 321 19.96 -9.53 -7.05
CA PRO A 321 19.40 -10.15 -8.24
C PRO A 321 20.34 -9.95 -9.42
N ASP A 322 20.06 -10.65 -10.52
CA ASP A 322 20.67 -10.32 -11.82
C ASP A 322 20.51 -8.81 -12.09
N ILE A 323 21.64 -8.12 -12.28
CA ILE A 323 21.73 -6.65 -12.37
C ILE A 323 20.84 -6.10 -13.50
N GLU A 324 20.66 -6.85 -14.58
CA GLU A 324 19.88 -6.45 -15.74
C GLU A 324 18.40 -6.76 -15.56
N LYS A 325 18.06 -7.88 -14.92
CA LYS A 325 16.66 -8.29 -14.70
C LYS A 325 16.03 -7.56 -13.52
N GLY A 326 16.72 -7.49 -12.39
CA GLY A 326 16.18 -7.01 -11.12
C GLY A 326 15.09 -7.91 -10.53
N LEU A 327 14.48 -7.44 -9.45
CA LEU A 327 13.46 -8.14 -8.68
C LEU A 327 12.05 -7.80 -9.22
N PRO A 328 11.20 -8.78 -9.60
CA PRO A 328 9.83 -8.50 -10.05
C PRO A 328 8.95 -7.98 -8.93
N ILE A 329 8.34 -6.81 -9.15
CA ILE A 329 7.43 -6.21 -8.17
C ILE A 329 6.15 -7.03 -7.98
N ASP A 330 5.76 -7.82 -8.98
CA ASP A 330 4.58 -8.69 -8.91
C ASP A 330 4.80 -9.89 -7.96
N ALA A 331 6.05 -10.23 -7.62
CA ALA A 331 6.34 -11.22 -6.57
C ALA A 331 6.21 -10.63 -5.16
N GLY A 332 6.14 -9.30 -5.02
CA GLY A 332 5.91 -8.59 -3.78
C GLY A 332 4.51 -8.01 -3.69
N ILE A 333 4.31 -7.17 -2.68
CA ILE A 333 3.07 -6.43 -2.41
C ILE A 333 3.38 -4.94 -2.47
N ALA A 334 2.65 -4.22 -3.32
CA ALA A 334 2.71 -2.76 -3.35
C ALA A 334 1.79 -2.19 -2.27
N PHE A 335 2.32 -1.33 -1.41
CA PHE A 335 1.57 -0.56 -0.44
C PHE A 335 1.45 0.87 -0.95
N ILE A 336 0.21 1.32 -1.11
CA ILE A 336 -0.12 2.63 -1.66
C ILE A 336 -1.00 3.37 -0.64
N PRO A 337 -0.68 4.62 -0.27
CA PRO A 337 -1.53 5.38 0.64
C PRO A 337 -2.88 5.63 -0.01
N GLU A 338 -3.96 5.40 0.72
CA GLU A 338 -5.32 5.50 0.21
C GLU A 338 -5.77 6.97 0.15
N ASP A 339 -5.58 7.67 1.25
CA ASP A 339 -6.19 8.97 1.59
C ASP A 339 -5.23 10.15 1.50
N ALA A 340 -4.00 9.92 1.03
CA ALA A 340 -3.04 11.00 0.77
C ALA A 340 -3.59 11.94 -0.32
N LYS A 341 -3.60 13.24 -0.01
CA LYS A 341 -4.11 14.28 -0.91
C LYS A 341 -3.04 14.69 -1.91
N VAL A 342 -3.26 14.40 -3.19
CA VAL A 342 -2.27 14.59 -4.25
C VAL A 342 -2.86 15.33 -5.46
N ASP A 343 -2.02 16.08 -6.15
CA ASP A 343 -2.35 16.71 -7.43
C ASP A 343 -2.66 15.63 -8.49
N PHE A 344 -3.80 15.77 -9.16
CA PHE A 344 -4.29 14.79 -10.13
C PHE A 344 -3.36 14.61 -11.35
N LYS A 345 -2.47 15.57 -11.65
CA LYS A 345 -1.57 15.49 -12.81
C LYS A 345 -0.23 14.87 -12.45
N THR A 346 0.27 15.14 -11.25
CA THR A 346 1.65 14.82 -10.86
C THR A 346 1.74 13.72 -9.82
N GLY A 347 0.67 13.45 -9.07
CA GLY A 347 0.68 12.52 -7.93
C GLY A 347 1.45 13.05 -6.71
N SER A 348 1.93 14.29 -6.76
CA SER A 348 2.60 14.98 -5.65
C SER A 348 1.58 15.63 -4.72
N LYS A 349 1.87 15.67 -3.42
CA LYS A 349 1.11 16.49 -2.45
C LYS A 349 1.18 18.00 -2.72
N TYR A 350 2.19 18.44 -3.46
CA TYR A 350 2.55 19.84 -3.60
C TYR A 350 2.27 20.36 -5.01
N GLU A 351 1.98 21.66 -5.07
CA GLU A 351 1.94 22.36 -6.35
C GLU A 351 3.35 22.46 -6.93
N LEU A 352 3.47 22.10 -8.21
CA LEU A 352 4.72 22.15 -8.95
C LEU A 352 4.68 23.21 -10.04
N ASP A 353 5.79 23.92 -10.21
CA ASP A 353 5.97 24.83 -11.34
C ASP A 353 6.21 24.07 -12.66
N GLN A 354 6.32 24.82 -13.77
CA GLN A 354 6.61 24.27 -15.10
C GLN A 354 7.91 23.46 -15.20
N ASN A 355 8.84 23.61 -14.25
CA ASN A 355 10.11 22.89 -14.17
C ASN A 355 10.07 21.75 -13.13
N LYS A 356 8.88 21.38 -12.62
CA LYS A 356 8.68 20.40 -11.55
C LYS A 356 9.35 20.76 -10.22
N LYS A 357 9.54 22.06 -9.95
CA LYS A 357 9.98 22.53 -8.65
C LYS A 357 8.78 22.83 -7.76
N PRO A 358 8.83 22.51 -6.47
CA PRO A 358 7.73 22.81 -5.57
C PRO A 358 7.57 24.32 -5.41
N VAL A 359 6.33 24.80 -5.49
CA VAL A 359 6.00 26.19 -5.21
C VAL A 359 6.13 26.43 -3.70
N PRO A 360 6.87 27.47 -3.24
CA PRO A 360 6.97 27.77 -1.82
C PRO A 360 5.60 28.08 -1.21
N ALA A 361 5.37 27.62 0.03
CA ALA A 361 4.15 27.94 0.78
C ALA A 361 3.97 29.47 0.96
N GLU A 362 2.73 29.93 1.10
CA GLU A 362 2.40 31.34 1.34
C GLU A 362 3.17 31.90 2.54
N SER A 363 3.30 31.10 3.61
CA SER A 363 4.10 31.42 4.79
C SER A 363 5.54 31.84 4.47
N THR A 364 6.24 31.02 3.68
CA THR A 364 7.60 31.27 3.21
C THR A 364 7.65 32.52 2.33
N GLN A 365 6.70 32.66 1.40
CA GLN A 365 6.65 33.80 0.49
C GLN A 365 6.42 35.13 1.23
N GLU A 366 5.49 35.17 2.18
CA GLU A 366 5.19 36.35 2.99
C GLU A 366 6.40 36.78 3.82
N ILE A 367 7.11 35.85 4.47
CA ILE A 367 8.31 36.17 5.26
C ILE A 367 9.40 36.74 4.37
N LEU A 368 9.71 36.09 3.24
CA LEU A 368 10.76 36.54 2.33
C LEU A 368 10.42 37.90 1.73
N LYS A 369 9.17 38.12 1.34
CA LYS A 369 8.69 39.41 0.85
C LYS A 369 8.80 40.50 1.92
N ALA A 370 8.32 40.23 3.14
CA ALA A 370 8.43 41.16 4.26
C ALA A 370 9.89 41.53 4.55
N ARG A 371 10.81 40.57 4.48
CA ARG A 371 12.23 40.80 4.73
C ARG A 371 12.96 41.56 3.62
N PHE A 372 12.75 41.16 2.37
CA PHE A 372 13.59 41.60 1.25
C PHE A 372 12.95 42.69 0.38
N GLU A 373 11.64 42.89 0.46
CA GLU A 373 10.93 43.92 -0.31
C GLU A 373 10.45 45.10 0.56
N GLN A 374 10.46 44.97 1.89
CA GLN A 374 9.98 46.02 2.79
C GLN A 374 11.07 46.53 3.74
N LEU A 375 11.18 47.85 3.82
CA LEU A 375 12.13 48.52 4.72
C LEU A 375 11.71 48.36 6.19
N GLY A 376 12.68 48.35 7.10
CA GLY A 376 12.43 48.34 8.54
C GLY A 376 12.20 46.96 9.17
N PHE A 377 12.11 45.88 8.38
CA PHE A 377 11.79 44.54 8.89
C PHE A 377 12.71 44.12 10.05
N ILE A 378 14.02 44.27 9.88
CA ILE A 378 15.01 43.94 10.91
C ILE A 378 14.81 44.80 12.16
N GLN A 379 14.56 46.10 12.00
CA GLN A 379 14.31 47.00 13.11
C GLN A 379 13.08 46.56 13.91
N ASP A 380 12.01 46.14 13.23
CA ASP A 380 10.72 45.86 13.85
C ASP A 380 10.58 44.43 14.39
N PHE A 381 11.13 43.42 13.69
CA PHE A 381 11.07 42.01 14.11
C PHE A 381 12.27 41.56 14.94
N ILE A 382 13.42 42.20 14.81
CA ILE A 382 14.63 41.76 15.52
C ILE A 382 14.99 42.77 16.61
N GLN A 383 15.19 44.03 16.25
CA GLN A 383 15.72 45.02 17.21
C GLN A 383 14.68 45.50 18.22
N LYS A 384 13.39 45.54 17.85
CA LYS A 384 12.29 46.00 18.72
C LYS A 384 11.49 44.87 19.36
N GLN A 385 11.83 43.60 19.13
CA GLN A 385 11.07 42.45 19.66
C GLN A 385 10.89 42.53 21.19
N TYR A 386 11.95 42.86 21.93
CA TYR A 386 11.91 43.02 23.39
C TYR A 386 10.86 44.03 23.87
N ARG A 387 10.50 45.03 23.06
CA ARG A 387 9.48 46.03 23.45
C ARG A 387 8.09 45.43 23.45
N ILE A 388 7.85 44.43 22.61
CA ILE A 388 6.56 43.75 22.47
C ILE A 388 6.47 42.59 23.46
N ASP A 389 7.57 41.86 23.70
CA ASP A 389 7.61 40.78 24.70
C ASP A 389 7.31 41.27 26.12
N ASN A 390 7.67 42.51 26.44
CA ASN A 390 7.43 43.15 27.75
C ASN A 390 6.04 43.78 27.91
N LEU A 391 5.16 43.70 26.91
CA LEU A 391 3.79 44.22 27.02
C LEU A 391 2.88 43.22 27.76
N PRO A 392 1.81 43.71 28.42
CA PRO A 392 0.71 42.86 28.88
C PRO A 392 0.15 42.02 27.73
N GLU A 393 -0.33 40.80 28.01
CA GLU A 393 -0.73 39.81 27.00
C GLU A 393 -1.66 40.37 25.91
N LYS A 394 -2.72 41.08 26.30
CA LYS A 394 -3.66 41.69 25.36
C LYS A 394 -3.02 42.77 24.48
N GLU A 395 -2.17 43.62 25.05
CA GLU A 395 -1.46 44.67 24.30
C GLU A 395 -0.38 44.06 23.39
N ARG A 396 0.23 42.95 23.81
CA ARG A 396 1.19 42.19 23.02
C ARG A 396 0.53 41.58 21.78
N GLU A 397 -0.64 40.97 21.94
CA GLU A 397 -1.43 40.42 20.81
C GLU A 397 -1.81 41.52 19.81
N GLU A 398 -2.33 42.66 20.29
CA GLU A 398 -2.67 43.81 19.43
C GLU A 398 -1.44 44.38 18.72
N ALA A 399 -0.30 44.47 19.40
CA ALA A 399 0.96 44.94 18.82
C ALA A 399 1.52 43.96 17.77
N LEU A 400 1.41 42.65 18.02
CA LEU A 400 1.80 41.61 17.07
C LEU A 400 0.91 41.63 15.83
N ASP A 401 -0.40 41.68 15.97
CA ASP A 401 -1.34 41.75 14.85
C ASP A 401 -1.11 42.99 14.00
N LYS A 402 -0.92 44.16 14.62
CA LYS A 402 -0.59 45.39 13.91
C LYS A 402 0.73 45.28 13.12
N ARG A 403 1.74 44.65 13.72
CA ARG A 403 3.04 44.40 13.08
C ARG A 403 2.94 43.42 11.92
N PHE A 404 2.19 42.32 12.06
CA PHE A 404 1.98 41.41 10.93
C PHE A 404 1.24 42.10 9.78
N LYS A 405 0.19 42.87 10.08
CA LYS A 405 -0.55 43.66 9.08
C LYS A 405 0.32 44.68 8.37
N SER A 406 1.21 45.38 9.06
CA SER A 406 2.08 46.37 8.43
C SER A 406 3.05 45.76 7.42
N TYR A 407 3.40 44.48 7.61
CA TYR A 407 4.27 43.73 6.70
C TYR A 407 3.51 42.85 5.70
N GLY A 408 2.18 42.88 5.72
CA GLY A 408 1.33 42.08 4.83
C GLY A 408 1.37 40.58 5.14
N ILE A 409 1.74 40.18 6.36
CA ILE A 409 1.79 38.80 6.81
C ILE A 409 0.40 38.39 7.29
N LYS A 410 -0.21 37.42 6.61
CA LYS A 410 -1.56 36.92 6.89
C LYS A 410 -1.54 35.46 7.30
N ASP A 411 -0.60 34.68 6.77
CA ASP A 411 -0.48 33.26 7.04
C ASP A 411 -0.11 32.98 8.50
N ASP A 412 -0.82 32.05 9.13
CA ASP A 412 -0.64 31.76 10.56
C ASP A 412 0.67 31.03 10.86
N VAL A 413 1.20 30.23 9.92
CA VAL A 413 2.53 29.62 10.06
C VAL A 413 3.60 30.69 9.99
N ALA A 414 3.50 31.67 9.09
CA ALA A 414 4.41 32.81 9.05
C ALA A 414 4.40 33.62 10.35
N LYS A 415 3.21 33.89 10.90
CA LYS A 415 3.08 34.55 12.20
C LYS A 415 3.74 33.75 13.32
N LYS A 416 3.56 32.43 13.35
CA LYS A 416 4.19 31.54 14.35
C LYS A 416 5.72 31.57 14.23
N ILE A 417 6.25 31.43 13.01
CA ILE A 417 7.70 31.50 12.74
C ILE A 417 8.29 32.82 13.24
N LEU A 418 7.65 33.94 12.90
CA LEU A 418 8.12 35.27 13.25
C LEU A 418 7.79 35.69 14.70
N SER A 419 7.07 34.86 15.44
CA SER A 419 6.87 35.01 16.89
C SER A 419 7.82 34.14 17.71
N ASP A 420 8.54 33.22 17.07
CA ASP A 420 9.48 32.32 17.76
C ASP A 420 10.82 33.02 18.01
N GLU A 421 11.15 33.23 19.28
CA GLU A 421 12.37 33.92 19.70
C GLU A 421 13.66 33.22 19.22
N ASN A 422 13.67 31.88 19.20
CA ASN A 422 14.84 31.12 18.76
C ASN A 422 15.06 31.29 17.26
N ILE A 423 13.97 31.31 16.49
CA ILE A 423 14.02 31.58 15.05
C ILE A 423 14.47 33.02 14.80
N LEU A 424 13.90 34.01 15.47
CA LEU A 424 14.32 35.40 15.34
C LEU A 424 15.81 35.59 15.68
N LYS A 425 16.34 34.88 16.68
CA LYS A 425 17.78 34.87 17.01
C LYS A 425 18.63 34.26 15.89
N LYS A 426 18.20 33.15 15.28
CA LYS A 426 18.91 32.55 14.13
C LYS A 426 18.92 33.52 12.94
N ILE A 427 17.76 34.11 12.65
CA ILE A 427 17.57 35.11 11.60
C ILE A 427 18.47 36.36 11.84
N ALA A 428 18.57 36.84 13.08
CA ALA A 428 19.40 37.98 13.42
C ALA A 428 20.90 37.75 13.15
N LYS A 429 21.38 36.52 13.36
CA LYS A 429 22.80 36.15 13.18
C LYS A 429 23.25 36.18 11.72
N ILE A 430 22.34 35.94 10.79
CA ILE A 430 22.64 35.87 9.36
C ILE A 430 22.39 37.20 8.63
N TRP A 431 21.91 38.22 9.34
CA TRP A 431 21.62 39.53 8.77
C TRP A 431 22.88 40.15 8.15
N GLY A 432 22.79 40.58 6.88
CA GLY A 432 23.87 41.25 6.16
C GLY A 432 24.94 40.31 5.60
N THR A 433 24.74 39.00 5.68
CA THR A 433 25.61 38.01 5.04
C THR A 433 25.33 37.92 3.52
N GLU A 434 26.35 37.57 2.72
CA GLU A 434 26.21 37.48 1.26
C GLU A 434 25.11 36.50 0.80
N ASN A 435 24.82 35.47 1.61
CA ASN A 435 23.83 34.43 1.33
C ASN A 435 22.56 34.55 2.19
N GLU A 436 22.25 35.74 2.73
CA GLU A 436 21.17 35.95 3.71
C GLU A 436 19.85 35.30 3.27
N LYS A 437 19.40 35.49 2.02
CA LYS A 437 18.13 34.92 1.53
C LYS A 437 18.10 33.38 1.60
N SER A 438 19.18 32.72 1.19
CA SER A 438 19.29 31.26 1.22
C SER A 438 19.31 30.74 2.67
N GLU A 439 19.98 31.45 3.57
CA GLU A 439 20.01 31.09 5.00
C GLU A 439 18.65 31.32 5.68
N TYR A 440 17.88 32.36 5.29
CA TYR A 440 16.49 32.54 5.74
C TYR A 440 15.62 31.35 5.33
N GLU A 441 15.69 30.93 4.06
CA GLU A 441 14.92 29.79 3.55
C GLU A 441 15.26 28.50 4.31
N LYS A 442 16.53 28.27 4.64
CA LYS A 442 16.95 27.13 5.47
C LYS A 442 16.37 27.18 6.87
N ILE A 443 16.38 28.33 7.54
CA ILE A 443 15.84 28.49 8.90
C ILE A 443 14.32 28.25 8.91
N ILE A 444 13.61 28.83 7.94
CA ILE A 444 12.16 28.61 7.76
C ILE A 444 11.90 27.12 7.54
N LYS A 445 12.70 26.46 6.70
CA LYS A 445 12.57 25.03 6.42
C LYS A 445 12.80 24.16 7.64
N GLU A 446 13.84 24.42 8.41
CA GLU A 446 14.13 23.71 9.65
C GLU A 446 12.97 23.85 10.65
N TYR A 447 12.38 25.06 10.78
CA TYR A 447 11.21 25.27 11.64
C TYR A 447 10.00 24.47 11.17
N CYS A 448 9.67 24.55 9.88
CA CYS A 448 8.54 23.83 9.30
C CYS A 448 8.67 22.31 9.51
N GLN A 449 9.87 21.75 9.26
CA GLN A 449 10.16 20.34 9.48
C GLN A 449 9.95 19.90 10.95
N ASN A 450 10.34 20.73 11.91
CA ASN A 450 10.19 20.43 13.34
C ASN A 450 8.76 20.65 13.87
N SER A 451 8.00 21.57 13.27
CA SER A 451 6.63 21.91 13.68
C SER A 451 5.55 21.10 12.96
N GLY A 452 5.91 20.29 11.97
CA GLY A 452 4.96 19.59 11.10
C GLY A 452 4.27 20.49 10.07
N SER A 453 4.70 21.74 9.92
CA SER A 453 4.20 22.65 8.89
C SER A 453 4.91 22.38 7.55
N SER A 454 4.24 22.62 6.42
CA SER A 454 4.90 22.50 5.11
C SER A 454 5.62 23.78 4.71
N VAL A 455 6.78 23.63 4.06
CA VAL A 455 7.48 24.71 3.36
C VAL A 455 6.98 24.93 1.93
N TYR A 456 6.18 24.00 1.41
CA TYR A 456 5.70 24.00 0.04
C TYR A 456 4.19 24.15 0.02
N LYS A 457 3.68 24.81 -1.02
CA LYS A 457 2.26 24.98 -1.24
C LYS A 457 1.64 23.63 -1.60
N LEU A 458 0.56 23.27 -0.91
CA LEU A 458 -0.22 22.08 -1.22
C LEU A 458 -0.93 22.24 -2.56
N ALA A 459 -1.26 21.14 -3.23
CA ALA A 459 -2.05 21.16 -4.46
C ALA A 459 -3.43 21.84 -4.25
N GLU A 460 -3.88 22.65 -5.22
CA GLU A 460 -5.12 23.45 -5.10
C GLU A 460 -6.41 22.61 -5.22
N ASP A 461 -6.39 21.52 -6.00
CA ASP A 461 -7.53 20.61 -6.21
C ASP A 461 -7.10 19.14 -6.06
N PRO A 462 -6.77 18.68 -4.84
CA PRO A 462 -6.20 17.36 -4.65
C PRO A 462 -7.27 16.25 -4.74
N VAL A 463 -6.86 15.10 -5.27
CA VAL A 463 -7.60 13.84 -5.21
C VAL A 463 -6.96 12.90 -4.17
N ASP A 464 -7.66 11.82 -3.84
CA ASP A 464 -7.08 10.73 -3.05
C ASP A 464 -6.02 9.98 -3.86
N SER A 465 -4.93 9.59 -3.22
CA SER A 465 -3.82 8.87 -3.87
C SER A 465 -4.29 7.54 -4.47
N LYS A 466 -5.24 6.84 -3.83
CA LYS A 466 -5.90 5.67 -4.45
C LYS A 466 -6.63 6.00 -5.74
N GLU A 467 -7.36 7.11 -5.79
CA GLU A 467 -8.06 7.55 -7.01
C GLU A 467 -7.05 7.87 -8.12
N TYR A 468 -5.99 8.58 -7.78
CA TYR A 468 -4.88 8.88 -8.69
C TYR A 468 -4.27 7.61 -9.30
N TRP A 469 -3.89 6.65 -8.45
CA TRP A 469 -3.22 5.42 -8.90
C TRP A 469 -4.16 4.48 -9.65
N GLU A 470 -5.42 4.32 -9.25
CA GLU A 470 -6.37 3.50 -10.00
C GLU A 470 -6.67 4.09 -11.38
N ASN A 471 -6.73 5.42 -11.52
CA ASN A 471 -6.83 6.06 -12.83
C ASN A 471 -5.58 5.81 -13.69
N TYR A 472 -4.38 5.93 -13.11
CA TYR A 472 -3.13 5.56 -13.82
C TYR A 472 -3.15 4.10 -14.26
N PHE A 473 -3.54 3.17 -13.40
CA PHE A 473 -3.61 1.74 -13.71
C PHE A 473 -4.71 1.37 -14.70
N GLN A 474 -5.80 2.13 -14.76
CA GLN A 474 -6.82 1.96 -15.80
C GLN A 474 -6.28 2.33 -17.18
N GLN A 475 -5.41 3.35 -17.24
CA GLN A 475 -4.77 3.80 -18.48
C GLN A 475 -3.55 2.93 -18.85
N HIS A 476 -2.88 2.35 -17.85
CA HIS A 476 -1.68 1.53 -17.96
C HIS A 476 -1.86 0.19 -17.22
N PRO A 477 -2.76 -0.70 -17.67
CA PRO A 477 -3.04 -1.96 -16.99
C PRO A 477 -1.82 -2.88 -16.88
N GLU A 478 -0.88 -2.79 -17.82
CA GLU A 478 0.40 -3.49 -17.82
C GLU A 478 1.33 -3.06 -16.68
N SER A 479 1.15 -1.86 -16.13
CA SER A 479 1.95 -1.30 -15.03
C SER A 479 1.37 -1.61 -13.64
N LYS A 480 0.10 -2.04 -13.56
CA LYS A 480 -0.61 -2.30 -12.30
C LYS A 480 0.01 -3.47 -11.53
N PRO A 481 0.60 -3.28 -10.33
CA PRO A 481 1.14 -4.37 -9.52
C PRO A 481 0.12 -5.47 -9.29
N LYS A 482 0.59 -6.72 -9.28
CA LYS A 482 -0.27 -7.89 -9.06
C LYS A 482 -0.99 -7.84 -7.71
N HIS A 483 -0.27 -7.43 -6.67
CA HIS A 483 -0.75 -7.37 -5.30
C HIS A 483 -0.66 -5.92 -4.83
N ILE A 484 -1.80 -5.34 -4.46
CA ILE A 484 -1.89 -3.97 -3.97
C ILE A 484 -2.64 -3.97 -2.64
N VAL A 485 -2.08 -3.26 -1.67
CA VAL A 485 -2.72 -2.91 -0.41
C VAL A 485 -2.81 -1.40 -0.35
N TYR A 486 -4.04 -0.89 -0.30
CA TYR A 486 -4.29 0.51 0.00
C TYR A 486 -4.33 0.69 1.52
N TYR A 487 -3.60 1.65 2.07
CA TYR A 487 -3.49 1.87 3.51
C TYR A 487 -3.83 3.31 3.91
N SER A 488 -4.37 3.51 5.11
CA SER A 488 -4.70 4.83 5.65
C SER A 488 -3.87 5.13 6.90
N GLY A 489 -3.76 6.40 7.29
CA GLY A 489 -3.09 6.80 8.54
C GLY A 489 -1.65 7.31 8.39
N GLY A 490 -1.09 7.28 7.18
CA GLY A 490 0.15 7.98 6.80
C GLY A 490 1.47 7.33 7.23
N ASP A 491 1.49 6.43 8.23
CA ASP A 491 2.70 5.69 8.63
C ASP A 491 2.87 4.41 7.79
N PRO A 492 3.91 4.31 6.94
CA PRO A 492 4.13 3.13 6.09
C PRO A 492 4.50 1.86 6.88
N ALA A 493 5.24 1.97 7.99
CA ALA A 493 5.63 0.82 8.80
C ALA A 493 4.42 0.27 9.56
N GLU A 494 3.58 1.14 10.09
CA GLU A 494 2.31 0.75 10.71
C GLU A 494 1.38 0.05 9.71
N ALA A 495 1.34 0.52 8.45
CA ALA A 495 0.53 -0.09 7.39
C ALA A 495 0.92 -1.55 7.13
N LEU A 496 2.22 -1.87 7.12
CA LEU A 496 2.71 -3.24 6.98
C LEU A 496 2.29 -4.13 8.16
N ASP A 497 2.44 -3.63 9.39
CA ASP A 497 2.06 -4.34 10.61
C ASP A 497 0.54 -4.59 10.66
N ASN A 498 -0.26 -3.58 10.33
CA ASN A 498 -1.72 -3.67 10.27
C ASN A 498 -2.19 -4.70 9.23
N TRP A 499 -1.61 -4.70 8.02
CA TRP A 499 -1.94 -5.68 6.99
C TRP A 499 -1.67 -7.11 7.47
N ARG A 500 -0.53 -7.35 8.13
CA ARG A 500 -0.20 -8.67 8.69
C ARG A 500 -1.15 -9.08 9.79
N GLN A 501 -1.48 -8.18 10.71
CA GLN A 501 -2.41 -8.45 11.81
C GLN A 501 -3.80 -8.84 11.29
N ILE A 502 -4.34 -8.08 10.34
CA ILE A 502 -5.64 -8.35 9.70
C ILE A 502 -5.63 -9.73 9.04
N ASN A 503 -4.50 -10.14 8.48
CA ASN A 503 -4.34 -11.43 7.79
C ASN A 503 -3.87 -12.58 8.69
N SER A 504 -3.71 -12.35 10.00
CA SER A 504 -3.21 -13.33 10.98
C SER A 504 -1.84 -13.90 10.60
N ILE A 505 -0.98 -13.09 9.99
CA ILE A 505 0.39 -13.44 9.64
C ILE A 505 1.27 -13.17 10.86
N ALA A 506 2.00 -14.18 11.33
CA ALA A 506 2.93 -14.01 12.43
C ALA A 506 4.17 -13.24 11.95
N LYS A 507 4.54 -12.18 12.68
CA LYS A 507 5.76 -11.40 12.41
C LYS A 507 7.05 -12.23 12.50
N LYS A 508 7.02 -13.36 13.22
CA LYS A 508 8.20 -14.17 13.53
C LYS A 508 7.99 -15.67 13.35
N ASP A 509 8.89 -16.33 12.62
CA ASP A 509 9.15 -17.77 12.81
C ASP A 509 9.97 -17.98 14.09
N LYS A 510 9.61 -18.99 14.90
CA LYS A 510 10.38 -19.35 16.11
C LYS A 510 11.82 -19.77 15.77
N ARG A 511 12.11 -20.09 14.51
CA ARG A 511 13.45 -20.43 14.01
C ARG A 511 14.20 -19.13 13.67
N ARG A 512 15.39 -18.94 14.26
CA ARG A 512 16.28 -17.80 13.95
C ARG A 512 16.92 -17.87 12.56
N ASP A 513 16.83 -19.03 11.91
CA ASP A 513 17.43 -19.31 10.61
C ASP A 513 16.32 -19.80 9.67
N ILE A 514 16.10 -19.08 8.57
CA ILE A 514 15.14 -19.41 7.49
C ILE A 514 15.65 -20.62 6.67
N GLY A 515 16.91 -21.01 6.86
CA GLY A 515 17.50 -22.27 6.40
C GLY A 515 18.29 -22.16 5.11
N PHE A 516 18.72 -20.96 4.68
CA PHE A 516 19.39 -20.70 3.40
C PHE A 516 20.73 -19.97 3.56
N SER A 517 21.55 -20.41 4.52
CA SER A 517 22.88 -19.81 4.76
C SER A 517 23.81 -19.86 3.54
N GLU A 518 23.58 -20.77 2.59
CA GLU A 518 24.36 -20.82 1.34
C GLU A 518 24.16 -19.61 0.43
N ASN A 519 23.04 -18.90 0.59
CA ASN A 519 22.73 -17.68 -0.15
C ASN A 519 23.16 -16.41 0.63
N GLU A 520 23.56 -16.55 1.89
CA GLU A 520 24.11 -15.44 2.67
C GLU A 520 25.58 -15.23 2.27
N VAL A 521 25.86 -14.12 1.59
CA VAL A 521 27.20 -13.77 1.09
C VAL A 521 27.68 -12.46 1.71
N SER A 522 28.99 -12.33 1.94
CA SER A 522 29.54 -11.06 2.41
C SER A 522 29.67 -10.07 1.25
N ARG A 523 29.60 -8.77 1.58
CA ARG A 523 29.85 -7.69 0.61
C ARG A 523 31.26 -7.75 0.02
N ASP A 524 32.25 -8.21 0.78
CA ASP A 524 33.62 -8.37 0.30
C ASP A 524 33.70 -9.43 -0.79
N VAL A 525 33.05 -10.59 -0.59
CA VAL A 525 32.97 -11.66 -1.61
C VAL A 525 32.33 -11.12 -2.89
N LYS A 526 31.26 -10.34 -2.76
CA LYS A 526 30.60 -9.71 -3.92
C LYS A 526 31.41 -8.64 -4.63
N ASN A 527 32.35 -8.01 -3.93
CA ASN A 527 33.21 -7.00 -4.52
C ASN A 527 34.42 -7.59 -5.28
N GLU A 528 34.60 -8.92 -5.22
CA GLU A 528 35.69 -9.66 -5.87
C GLU A 528 35.19 -10.77 -6.81
N ASP A 529 33.86 -10.90 -6.99
CA ASP A 529 33.25 -11.95 -7.79
C ASP A 529 33.45 -11.76 -9.30
N GLU A 530 33.11 -12.80 -10.07
CA GLU A 530 33.22 -12.79 -11.53
C GLU A 530 32.38 -11.68 -12.19
N THR A 531 31.27 -11.29 -11.56
CA THR A 531 30.39 -10.23 -12.06
C THR A 531 31.07 -8.87 -11.97
N GLN A 532 31.72 -8.57 -10.84
CA GLN A 532 32.52 -7.37 -10.67
C GLN A 532 33.67 -7.32 -11.67
N GLN A 533 34.41 -8.41 -11.81
CA GLN A 533 35.57 -8.48 -12.71
C GLN A 533 35.15 -8.27 -14.17
N ARG A 534 34.06 -8.91 -14.58
CA ARG A 534 33.47 -8.74 -15.92
C ARG A 534 33.02 -7.30 -16.14
N PHE A 535 32.33 -6.71 -15.16
CA PHE A 535 31.88 -5.33 -15.26
C PHE A 535 33.05 -4.35 -15.39
N VAL A 536 34.08 -4.48 -14.54
CA VAL A 536 35.29 -3.66 -14.61
C VAL A 536 36.02 -3.83 -15.94
N SER A 537 36.09 -5.06 -16.48
CA SER A 537 36.66 -5.33 -17.79
C SER A 537 35.91 -4.59 -18.90
N ILE A 538 34.58 -4.67 -18.92
CA ILE A 538 33.75 -3.92 -19.88
C ILE A 538 33.98 -2.41 -19.72
N ALA A 539 33.99 -1.91 -18.48
CA ALA A 539 34.22 -0.50 -18.22
C ALA A 539 35.59 0.00 -18.71
N ARG A 540 36.64 -0.79 -18.53
CA ARG A 540 37.98 -0.49 -19.09
C ARG A 540 37.96 -0.45 -20.61
N ASN A 541 37.30 -1.41 -21.26
CA ASN A 541 37.18 -1.43 -22.72
C ASN A 541 36.43 -0.18 -23.24
N VAL A 542 35.39 0.29 -22.53
CA VAL A 542 34.69 1.54 -22.86
C VAL A 542 35.62 2.74 -22.74
N VAL A 543 36.42 2.81 -21.66
CA VAL A 543 37.43 3.87 -21.49
C VAL A 543 38.46 3.83 -22.62
N ASP A 544 38.96 2.66 -23.00
CA ASP A 544 39.94 2.51 -24.08
C ASP A 544 39.38 2.93 -25.45
N LYS A 545 38.09 2.68 -25.71
CA LYS A 545 37.39 3.18 -26.90
C LYS A 545 37.23 4.70 -26.88
N TYR A 546 36.97 5.28 -25.72
CA TYR A 546 36.73 6.72 -25.56
C TYR A 546 38.03 7.53 -25.60
N PHE A 547 39.13 6.96 -25.10
CA PHE A 547 40.47 7.53 -25.11
C PHE A 547 41.44 6.60 -25.86
N PRO A 548 41.32 6.50 -27.20
CA PRO A 548 42.20 5.64 -27.97
C PRO A 548 43.64 6.10 -27.79
N THR A 549 44.49 5.20 -27.30
CA THR A 549 45.94 5.38 -27.38
C THR A 549 46.32 5.41 -28.85
N ASN A 550 46.84 6.54 -29.35
CA ASN A 550 47.59 6.56 -30.59
C ASN A 550 48.81 5.65 -30.38
N ILE A 551 48.73 4.43 -30.91
CA ILE A 551 49.89 3.58 -31.06
C ILE A 551 50.52 4.00 -32.38
N ASP A 552 51.52 4.90 -32.30
CA ASP A 552 52.51 5.09 -33.36
C ASP A 552 53.57 3.98 -33.30
#